data_AF-A0A1T4P8F0-F1
#
_entry.id   AF-A0A1T4P8F0-F1
#
_cell.length_a   1.000
_cell.length_b   1.000
_cell.length_c   1.000
_cell.angle_alpha   90.00
_cell.angle_beta   90.00
_cell.angle_gamma   90.00
#
_symmetry.space_group_name_H-M   'P 1'
#
loop_
_entity.id
_entity.type
_entity.pdbx_description
1 polymer ?
#
loop_
_entity_poly.entity_id
_entity_poly.type
_entity_poly.pdbx_seq_one_letter_code
_entity_poly.pdbx_strand_id
1 'polypeptide(L)'
;MLNIEIYIQSSENETDYIRKAYEYVRDNISHSADAGEDEVTCSAGEVFEAGHGICFAKSHLLAALLRAKSIPAGFCYQKLILDDEIAPVLIYHGLNGVYIK
;
A
#
# COMPACT_ATOMS: atom_id res chain seq x y z
N MET A 1 -7.75 -7.48 -13.54
CA MET A 1 -6.89 -8.52 -12.95
C MET A 1 -5.72 -8.93 -13.85
N LEU A 2 -5.92 -9.22 -15.16
CA LEU A 2 -4.81 -9.66 -16.03
C LEU A 2 -3.71 -8.60 -16.27
N ASN A 3 -4.06 -7.32 -16.38
CA ASN A 3 -3.11 -6.26 -16.78
C ASN A 3 -2.15 -5.84 -15.67
N ILE A 4 -2.55 -5.95 -14.41
CA ILE A 4 -1.72 -5.59 -13.25
C ILE A 4 -0.62 -6.63 -13.04
N GLU A 5 -0.96 -7.91 -13.06
CA GLU A 5 0.04 -8.97 -12.93
C GLU A 5 1.05 -8.81 -14.06
N ILE A 6 0.62 -8.60 -15.30
CA ILE A 6 1.53 -8.34 -16.42
C ILE A 6 2.42 -7.10 -16.17
N TYR A 7 1.86 -5.99 -15.67
CA TYR A 7 2.62 -4.77 -15.39
C TYR A 7 3.71 -4.99 -14.33
N ILE A 8 3.36 -5.56 -13.18
CA ILE A 8 4.30 -5.77 -12.09
C ILE A 8 5.30 -6.90 -12.45
N GLN A 9 4.85 -7.98 -13.11
CA GLN A 9 5.71 -9.08 -13.55
C GLN A 9 6.68 -8.68 -14.68
N SER A 10 6.42 -7.60 -15.40
CA SER A 10 7.38 -7.03 -16.37
C SER A 10 8.59 -6.33 -15.72
N SER A 11 8.77 -6.47 -14.40
CA SER A 11 9.89 -5.87 -13.67
C SER A 11 11.24 -6.41 -14.15
N GLU A 12 12.22 -5.52 -14.32
CA GLU A 12 13.56 -5.91 -14.78
C GLU A 12 14.44 -6.48 -13.65
N ASN A 13 14.19 -6.07 -12.41
CA ASN A 13 14.91 -6.50 -11.22
C ASN A 13 14.05 -6.34 -9.95
N GLU A 14 14.57 -6.74 -8.79
CA GLU A 14 13.86 -6.70 -7.51
C GLU A 14 13.42 -5.27 -7.13
N THR A 15 14.31 -4.29 -7.24
CA THR A 15 14.00 -2.88 -6.95
C THR A 15 12.90 -2.34 -7.86
N ASP A 16 12.93 -2.70 -9.15
CA ASP A 16 11.89 -2.32 -10.11
C ASP A 16 10.54 -2.97 -9.77
N TYR A 17 10.54 -4.23 -9.33
CA TYR A 17 9.33 -4.91 -8.86
C TYR A 17 8.75 -4.19 -7.63
N ILE A 18 9.59 -3.86 -6.63
CA ILE A 18 9.18 -3.15 -5.42
C ILE A 18 8.54 -1.81 -5.79
N ARG A 19 9.20 -1.05 -6.68
CA ARG A 19 8.71 0.24 -7.16
C ARG A 19 7.35 0.10 -7.87
N LYS A 20 7.22 -0.81 -8.83
CA LYS A 20 5.97 -1.03 -9.57
C LYS A 20 4.83 -1.50 -8.65
N ALA A 21 5.11 -2.36 -7.68
CA ALA A 21 4.13 -2.81 -6.69
C ALA A 21 3.66 -1.65 -5.80
N TYR A 22 4.59 -0.83 -5.32
CA TYR A 22 4.27 0.38 -4.55
C TYR A 22 3.44 1.38 -5.36
N GLU A 23 3.85 1.70 -6.59
CA GLU A 23 3.13 2.61 -7.49
C GLU A 23 1.73 2.09 -7.79
N TYR A 24 1.58 0.79 -8.02
CA TYR A 24 0.25 0.19 -8.18
C TYR A 24 -0.64 0.44 -6.96
N VAL A 25 -0.19 0.09 -5.75
CA VAL A 25 -1.00 0.25 -4.54
C VAL A 25 -1.25 1.74 -4.24
N ARG A 26 -0.28 2.62 -4.53
CA ARG A 26 -0.44 4.07 -4.35
C ARG A 26 -1.53 4.62 -5.27
N ASP A 27 -1.44 4.30 -6.56
CA ASP A 27 -2.20 4.98 -7.63
C ASP A 27 -3.53 4.31 -7.99
N ASN A 28 -3.67 3.00 -7.72
CA ASN A 28 -4.85 2.22 -8.15
C ASN A 28 -5.73 1.75 -6.99
N ILE A 29 -5.27 1.91 -5.75
CA ILE A 29 -6.06 1.59 -4.55
C ILE A 29 -6.39 2.90 -3.87
N SER A 30 -7.66 3.27 -3.83
CA SER A 30 -8.09 4.53 -3.23
C SER A 30 -7.82 4.55 -1.73
N HIS A 31 -7.53 5.73 -1.16
CA HIS A 31 -7.56 5.90 0.29
C HIS A 31 -9.01 6.05 0.72
N SER A 32 -9.52 5.17 1.60
CA SER A 32 -10.96 5.12 1.92
C SER A 32 -11.53 6.47 2.35
N ALA A 33 -10.80 7.21 3.20
CA ALA A 33 -11.25 8.52 3.68
C ALA A 33 -11.33 9.58 2.57
N ASP A 34 -10.39 9.53 1.63
CA ASP A 34 -10.30 10.52 0.54
C ASP A 34 -11.36 10.24 -0.54
N ALA A 35 -11.70 8.96 -0.73
CA ALA A 35 -12.72 8.52 -1.66
C ALA A 35 -14.15 8.52 -1.06
N GLY A 36 -14.29 8.74 0.25
CA GLY A 36 -15.60 8.73 0.93
C GLY A 36 -16.21 7.34 1.06
N GLU A 37 -15.37 6.30 1.17
CA GLU A 37 -15.81 4.91 1.27
C GLU A 37 -16.10 4.50 2.73
N ASP A 38 -17.23 3.84 2.96
CA ASP A 38 -17.68 3.41 4.29
C ASP A 38 -17.23 1.97 4.65
N GLU A 39 -16.84 1.17 3.66
CA GLU A 39 -16.39 -0.21 3.88
C GLU A 39 -15.05 -0.26 4.63
N VAL A 40 -14.96 -1.11 5.66
CA VAL A 40 -13.73 -1.30 6.44
C VAL A 40 -12.98 -2.53 5.93
N THR A 41 -12.05 -2.30 5.00
CA THR A 41 -11.12 -3.30 4.51
C THR A 41 -9.96 -3.51 5.48
N CYS A 42 -9.53 -4.75 5.69
CA CYS A 42 -8.38 -5.09 6.51
C CYS A 42 -7.38 -5.98 5.77
N SER A 43 -7.80 -7.15 5.29
CA SER A 43 -6.89 -8.11 4.66
C SER A 43 -6.41 -7.63 3.28
N ALA A 44 -5.29 -8.16 2.80
CA ALA A 44 -4.80 -7.84 1.46
C ALA A 44 -5.84 -8.20 0.36
N GLY A 45 -6.59 -9.29 0.55
CA GLY A 45 -7.66 -9.70 -0.35
C GLY A 45 -8.82 -8.70 -0.36
N GLU A 46 -9.31 -8.32 0.83
CA GLU A 46 -10.38 -7.31 0.97
C GLU A 46 -10.01 -5.99 0.29
N VAL A 47 -8.81 -5.48 0.54
CA VAL A 47 -8.32 -4.22 -0.06
C VAL A 47 -8.22 -4.33 -1.58
N PHE A 48 -7.79 -5.49 -2.09
CA PHE A 48 -7.69 -5.72 -3.53
C PHE A 48 -9.07 -5.82 -4.20
N GLU A 49 -10.02 -6.51 -3.56
CA GLU A 49 -11.38 -6.70 -4.08
C GLU A 49 -12.20 -5.41 -4.03
N ALA A 50 -12.14 -4.68 -2.92
CA ALA A 50 -12.84 -3.40 -2.76
C ALA A 50 -12.17 -2.27 -3.55
N GLY A 51 -10.86 -2.36 -3.83
CA GLY A 51 -10.10 -1.34 -4.56
C GLY A 51 -9.80 -0.09 -3.73
N HIS A 52 -10.00 -0.13 -2.41
CA HIS A 52 -9.66 0.95 -1.50
C HIS A 52 -9.22 0.42 -0.13
N GLY A 53 -8.61 1.29 0.66
CA GLY A 53 -8.22 1.00 2.04
C GLY A 53 -7.50 2.18 2.68
N ILE A 54 -7.54 2.28 4.01
CA ILE A 54 -6.71 3.27 4.72
C ILE A 54 -5.23 2.86 4.66
N CYS A 55 -4.31 3.76 5.03
CA CYS A 55 -2.85 3.50 4.96
C CYS A 55 -2.40 2.14 5.54
N PHE A 56 -2.99 1.70 6.66
CA PHE A 56 -2.75 0.37 7.25
C PHE A 56 -3.14 -0.77 6.32
N ALA A 57 -4.37 -0.74 5.79
CA ALA A 57 -4.89 -1.77 4.91
C ALA A 57 -4.15 -1.79 3.57
N LYS A 58 -3.83 -0.62 2.99
CA LYS A 58 -2.96 -0.52 1.81
C LYS A 58 -1.59 -1.16 2.03
N SER A 59 -1.02 -1.01 3.23
CA SER A 59 0.25 -1.65 3.60
C SER A 59 0.14 -3.18 3.68
N HIS A 60 -1.04 -3.73 4.00
CA HIS A 60 -1.27 -5.18 3.95
C HIS A 60 -1.22 -5.71 2.50
N LEU A 61 -1.89 -5.01 1.57
CA LEU A 61 -1.84 -5.37 0.15
C LEU A 61 -0.42 -5.29 -0.42
N LEU A 62 0.30 -4.19 -0.16
CA LEU A 62 1.69 -4.05 -0.62
C LEU A 62 2.59 -5.15 -0.03
N ALA A 63 2.49 -5.44 1.27
CA ALA A 63 3.24 -6.53 1.87
C ALA A 63 2.92 -7.89 1.23
N ALA A 64 1.65 -8.17 0.89
CA ALA A 64 1.26 -9.41 0.23
C ALA A 64 1.88 -9.52 -1.17
N LEU A 65 1.81 -8.45 -1.98
CA LEU A 65 2.40 -8.41 -3.32
C LEU A 65 3.91 -8.63 -3.32
N LEU A 66 4.62 -8.05 -2.33
CA LEU A 66 6.07 -8.20 -2.18
C LEU A 66 6.43 -9.61 -1.68
N ARG A 67 5.75 -10.11 -0.63
CA ARG A 67 6.03 -11.43 -0.06
C ARG A 67 5.67 -12.57 -1.00
N ALA A 68 4.70 -12.38 -1.90
CA ALA A 68 4.40 -13.32 -2.99
C ALA A 68 5.60 -13.52 -3.94
N LYS A 69 6.52 -12.56 -4.03
CA LYS A 69 7.81 -12.67 -4.73
C LYS A 69 9.00 -12.96 -3.82
N SER A 70 8.74 -13.42 -2.60
CA SER A 70 9.78 -13.70 -1.61
C SER A 70 10.63 -12.48 -1.23
N ILE A 71 10.13 -11.27 -1.47
CA ILE A 71 10.78 -10.02 -1.03
C ILE A 71 10.40 -9.77 0.42
N PRO A 72 11.35 -9.69 1.37
CA PRO A 72 11.03 -9.46 2.77
C PRO A 72 10.49 -8.03 2.97
N ALA A 73 9.24 -7.94 3.38
CA ALA A 73 8.57 -6.70 3.71
C ALA A 73 7.93 -6.79 5.10
N GLY A 74 8.07 -5.73 5.90
CA GLY A 74 7.49 -5.60 7.24
C GLY A 74 6.44 -4.50 7.29
N PHE A 75 5.64 -4.47 8.36
CA PHE A 75 4.77 -3.36 8.68
C PHE A 75 5.52 -2.38 9.58
N CYS A 76 5.43 -1.10 9.25
CA CYS A 76 6.00 -0.01 10.02
C CYS A 76 4.89 0.99 10.34
N TYR A 77 5.09 1.75 11.41
CA TYR A 77 4.16 2.77 11.85
C TYR A 77 4.90 4.07 12.12
N GLN A 78 4.37 5.15 11.59
CA GLN A 78 4.90 6.49 11.77
C GLN A 78 3.83 7.37 12.40
N LYS A 79 4.23 8.28 13.30
CA LYS A 79 3.39 9.38 13.75
C LYS A 79 3.57 10.55 12.79
N LEU A 80 2.47 11.07 12.26
CA LEU A 80 2.46 12.23 11.37
C LEU A 80 1.58 13.33 11.96
N ILE A 81 1.92 14.58 11.67
CA ILE A 81 1.01 15.69 11.85
C ILE A 81 0.31 15.88 10.50
N LEU A 82 -0.99 15.66 10.48
CA LEU A 82 -1.86 15.96 9.35
C LEU A 82 -2.31 17.42 9.48
N ASP A 83 -2.20 18.19 8.38
CA ASP A 83 -2.44 19.64 8.33
C ASP A 83 -1.51 20.42 9.27
N ASP A 84 -0.34 20.83 8.75
CA ASP A 84 0.67 21.55 9.50
C ASP A 84 0.43 23.07 9.61
N GLU A 85 -0.59 23.60 8.93
CA GLU A 85 -0.84 25.04 8.85
C GLU A 85 -2.03 25.51 9.70
N ILE A 86 -3.14 24.75 9.75
CA ILE A 86 -4.41 25.24 10.30
C ILE A 86 -4.84 24.48 11.57
N ALA A 87 -4.72 23.15 11.56
CA ALA A 87 -5.14 22.30 12.67
C ALA A 87 -4.30 21.03 12.75
N PRO A 88 -3.12 21.05 13.41
CA PRO A 88 -2.24 19.89 13.48
C PRO A 88 -2.91 18.73 14.21
N VAL A 89 -3.30 17.70 13.44
CA VAL A 89 -3.83 16.45 13.98
C VAL A 89 -2.74 15.40 13.98
N LEU A 90 -2.39 14.91 15.17
CA LEU A 90 -1.48 13.78 15.28
C LEU A 90 -2.21 12.49 14.86
N ILE A 91 -1.72 11.86 13.79
CA ILE A 91 -2.23 10.60 13.27
C ILE A 91 -1.15 9.52 13.28
N TYR A 92 -1.58 8.26 13.23
CA TYR A 92 -0.71 7.13 12.92
C TYR A 92 -0.86 6.76 11.45
N HIS A 93 0.28 6.49 10.80
CA HIS A 93 0.36 6.09 9.42
C HIS A 93 1.02 4.71 9.30
N GLY A 94 0.36 3.80 8.59
CA GLY A 94 0.91 2.49 8.23
C GLY A 94 1.69 2.58 6.92
N LEU A 95 2.89 2.00 6.90
CA LEU A 95 3.73 1.86 5.71
C LEU A 95 4.48 0.53 5.75
N ASN A 96 5.17 0.19 4.65
CA ASN A 96 6.05 -0.98 4.60
C ASN A 96 7.52 -0.59 4.66
N GLY A 97 8.29 -1.31 5.48
CA GLY A 97 9.74 -1.40 5.33
C GLY A 97 10.09 -2.59 4.44
N VAL A 98 11.00 -2.41 3.49
CA VAL A 98 11.42 -3.46 2.55
C VAL A 98 12.93 -3.69 2.70
N TYR A 99 13.33 -4.96 2.79
CA TYR A 99 14.75 -5.33 2.78
C TYR A 99 15.21 -5.54 1.33
N ILE A 100 16.23 -4.78 0.94
CA ILE A 100 16.92 -4.89 -0.35
C ILE A 100 18.37 -5.25 -0.06
N LYS A 101 18.94 -6.19 -0.81
CA LYS A 101 20.34 -6.62 -0.66
C LYS A 101 21.33 -5.68 -1.34
#